data_AF-A0A812UDP4-F1
#
_entry.id   AF-A0A812UDP4-F1
#
_cell.length_a   1.000
_cell.length_b   1.000
_cell.length_c   1.000
_cell.angle_alpha   90.00
_cell.angle_beta   90.00
_cell.angle_gamma   90.00
#
_symmetry.space_group_name_H-M   'P 1'
#
loop_
_entity.id
_entity.type
_entity.pdbx_description
1 polymer ?
#
loop_
_entity_poly.entity_id
_entity_poly.type
_entity_poly.pdbx_seq_one_letter_code
_entity_poly.pdbx_strand_id
1 'polypeptide(L)'
;AGYWYAFSCAKKLGQDDGQWRALGKNVPMTFKYFPNEEARFAAATEQLDTMENLREYFGLDMTRLIAVVIKAAKIVQSSTTTTGKVQNADISAWLQQNIKWTDPKRCPSANTVGQLLGIGESLNAAPRAKATTQAIRASFGRDTLFDQHSKVLVLCQRSLCPAELEFVTEFLGMKMLRGAENVSASELKSKAGDVSFALFAKRYGDFLLTQLKAWISDHPRGELIFRSPWAFHKEFPLSEVADLSWMSGVPRPLSLAVAHFRQVLAGNFNQEIKGLLASPPAGGASPIHAKSLNKIKDFWTEFELKLEGSTASESKAVAEDMKVPESTEKITEDDSLGKLKSDRQNSVRDAFPAAGGVAQEICKNSSQSFAAVYDPKCAAIAKTYAHQSKFQRLPVLQEGDFKEFTKAMNDLRP
;
A
#
# COMPACT_ATOMS: atom_id res chain seq x y z
N ALA A 1 21.76 12.10 -11.33
CA ALA A 1 21.10 11.99 -10.01
C ALA A 1 21.74 10.92 -9.12
N GLY A 2 21.85 9.66 -9.57
CA GLY A 2 22.40 8.54 -8.76
C GLY A 2 23.81 8.77 -8.19
N TYR A 3 24.72 9.39 -8.96
CA TYR A 3 26.07 9.74 -8.47
C TYR A 3 26.04 10.68 -7.24
N TRP A 4 25.22 11.74 -7.27
CA TRP A 4 25.17 12.71 -6.18
C TRP A 4 24.52 12.16 -4.90
N TYR A 5 23.60 11.23 -5.05
CA TYR A 5 23.08 10.48 -3.90
C TYR A 5 24.15 9.57 -3.29
N ALA A 6 24.86 8.80 -4.12
CA ALA A 6 25.95 7.95 -3.67
C ALA A 6 27.07 8.77 -3.00
N PHE A 7 27.40 9.94 -3.55
CA PHE A 7 28.34 10.90 -2.98
C PHE A 7 27.88 11.44 -1.61
N SER A 8 26.61 11.85 -1.49
CA SER A 8 26.04 12.33 -0.22
C SER A 8 26.06 11.24 0.86
N CYS A 9 25.75 10.00 0.50
CA CYS A 9 25.85 8.85 1.41
C CYS A 9 27.30 8.54 1.79
N ALA A 10 28.24 8.54 0.83
CA ALA A 10 29.67 8.31 1.09
C ALA A 10 30.27 9.38 2.02
N LYS A 11 29.88 10.65 1.83
CA LYS A 11 30.29 11.76 2.71
C LYS A 11 29.78 11.59 4.14
N LYS A 12 28.52 11.15 4.31
CA LYS A 12 27.96 10.83 5.64
C LYS A 12 28.66 9.66 6.32
N LEU A 13 29.29 8.77 5.55
CA LEU A 13 30.06 7.63 6.03
C LEU A 13 31.55 7.94 6.22
N GLY A 14 31.97 9.21 6.08
CA GLY A 14 33.36 9.64 6.31
C GLY A 14 34.35 9.12 5.27
N GLN A 15 33.90 8.73 4.08
CA GLN A 15 34.79 8.29 3.01
C GLN A 15 35.55 9.47 2.39
N ASP A 16 36.77 9.21 1.92
CA ASP A 16 37.63 10.20 1.28
C ASP A 16 36.95 10.83 0.06
N ASP A 17 36.79 12.15 0.12
CA ASP A 17 36.18 13.01 -0.88
C ASP A 17 36.97 13.02 -2.21
N GLY A 18 38.27 12.69 -2.20
CA GLY A 18 39.16 12.83 -3.35
C GLY A 18 38.74 12.00 -4.58
N GLN A 19 38.45 10.72 -4.39
CA GLN A 19 38.04 9.81 -5.47
C GLN A 19 36.65 10.14 -5.99
N TRP A 20 35.73 10.52 -5.10
CA TRP A 20 34.40 10.94 -5.52
C TRP A 20 34.44 12.24 -6.31
N ARG A 21 35.17 13.27 -5.88
CA ARG A 21 35.33 14.52 -6.63
C ARG A 21 35.93 14.29 -8.02
N ALA A 22 36.89 13.37 -8.15
CA ALA A 22 37.44 12.97 -9.45
C ALA A 22 36.39 12.29 -10.35
N LEU A 23 35.56 11.41 -9.80
CA LEU A 23 34.42 10.84 -10.52
C LEU A 23 33.41 11.92 -10.95
N GLY A 24 33.07 12.86 -10.05
CA GLY A 24 32.08 13.91 -10.27
C GLY A 24 32.44 14.88 -11.38
N LYS A 25 33.74 15.13 -11.59
CA LYS A 25 34.28 15.90 -12.72
C LYS A 25 33.98 15.25 -14.08
N ASN A 26 33.80 13.93 -14.09
CA ASN A 26 33.54 13.13 -15.29
C ASN A 26 32.09 12.64 -15.39
N VAL A 27 31.22 12.99 -14.43
CA VAL A 27 29.78 12.74 -14.58
C VAL A 27 29.20 13.91 -15.38
N PRO A 28 28.86 13.72 -16.67
CA PRO A 28 28.26 14.79 -17.45
C PRO A 28 26.95 15.23 -16.78
N MET A 29 26.96 16.43 -16.21
CA MET A 29 25.75 17.10 -15.78
C MET A 29 25.26 17.96 -16.91
N THR A 30 24.24 17.51 -17.62
CA THR A 30 23.53 18.34 -18.57
C THR A 30 22.58 19.24 -17.78
N PHE A 31 23.06 20.40 -17.34
CA PHE A 31 22.17 21.46 -16.86
C PHE A 31 21.55 22.15 -18.06
N LYS A 32 20.22 22.13 -18.14
CA LYS A 32 19.48 22.84 -19.18
C LYS A 32 18.71 23.98 -18.52
N TYR A 33 18.99 25.20 -18.96
CA TYR A 33 18.20 26.37 -18.57
C TYR A 33 16.85 26.33 -19.29
N PHE A 34 15.80 26.67 -18.58
CA PHE A 34 14.45 26.81 -19.14
C PHE A 34 13.91 28.20 -18.83
N PRO A 35 13.37 28.91 -19.84
CA PRO A 35 12.94 30.30 -19.68
C PRO A 35 11.71 30.47 -18.80
N ASN A 36 10.93 29.41 -18.57
CA ASN A 36 9.74 29.44 -17.72
C ASN A 36 9.42 28.04 -17.14
N GLU A 37 8.48 27.99 -16.18
CA GLU A 37 8.06 26.74 -15.52
C GLU A 37 7.43 25.74 -16.49
N GLU A 38 6.72 26.22 -17.50
CA GLU A 38 6.04 25.40 -18.50
C GLU A 38 7.05 24.60 -19.34
N ALA A 39 8.04 25.29 -19.93
CA ALA A 39 9.12 24.67 -20.68
C ALA A 39 9.95 23.70 -19.82
N ARG A 40 10.15 24.03 -18.54
CA ARG A 40 10.81 23.15 -17.57
C ARG A 40 10.00 21.88 -17.34
N PHE A 41 8.69 22.00 -17.12
CA PHE A 41 7.80 20.88 -16.88
C PHE A 41 7.68 19.98 -18.11
N ALA A 42 7.54 20.56 -19.31
CA ALA A 42 7.55 19.84 -20.57
C ALA A 42 8.83 19.00 -20.73
N ALA A 43 10.00 19.61 -20.59
CA ALA A 43 11.27 18.90 -20.73
C ALA A 43 11.51 17.83 -19.65
N ALA A 44 11.07 18.07 -18.41
CA ALA A 44 11.12 17.05 -17.37
C ALA A 44 10.22 15.85 -17.70
N THR A 45 9.06 16.10 -18.31
CA THR A 45 8.15 15.04 -18.76
C THR A 45 8.72 14.27 -19.95
N GLU A 46 9.30 14.96 -20.93
CA GLU A 46 10.05 14.34 -22.04
C GLU A 46 11.18 13.44 -21.52
N GLN A 47 11.92 13.89 -20.50
CA GLN A 47 12.98 13.08 -19.90
C GLN A 47 12.40 11.83 -19.21
N LEU A 48 11.30 11.95 -18.46
CA LEU A 48 10.63 10.79 -17.86
C LEU A 48 10.11 9.82 -18.91
N ASP A 49 9.57 10.32 -20.02
CA ASP A 49 9.06 9.52 -21.13
C ASP A 49 10.20 8.81 -21.87
N THR A 50 11.31 9.51 -22.14
CA THR A 50 12.53 8.97 -22.75
C THR A 50 13.16 7.90 -21.87
N MET A 51 13.14 8.12 -20.54
CA MET A 51 13.60 7.13 -19.58
C MET A 51 12.67 5.92 -19.48
N GLU A 52 11.45 5.93 -20.02
CA GLU A 52 10.58 4.74 -20.04
C GLU A 52 11.24 3.53 -20.72
N ASN A 53 12.21 3.74 -21.62
CA ASN A 53 13.01 2.63 -22.15
C ASN A 53 13.83 1.89 -21.05
N LEU A 54 13.97 2.48 -19.86
CA LEU A 54 14.52 1.94 -18.60
C LEU A 54 13.39 1.72 -17.56
N ARG A 55 12.21 1.30 -18.05
CA ARG A 55 10.90 1.26 -17.38
C ARG A 55 10.91 0.79 -15.94
N GLU A 56 11.71 -0.24 -15.66
CA GLU A 56 11.84 -0.90 -14.35
C GLU A 56 12.32 0.06 -13.26
N TYR A 57 13.14 1.07 -13.60
CA TYR A 57 13.81 1.93 -12.61
C TYR A 57 13.34 3.39 -12.67
N PHE A 58 13.15 3.93 -13.88
CA PHE A 58 12.83 5.34 -14.11
C PHE A 58 11.87 5.45 -15.28
N GLY A 59 10.63 5.84 -15.07
CA GLY A 59 9.67 5.94 -16.17
C GLY A 59 8.41 6.73 -15.83
N LEU A 60 7.58 6.97 -16.82
CA LEU A 60 6.27 7.59 -16.72
C LEU A 60 5.21 6.55 -16.35
N ASP A 61 5.21 6.15 -15.07
CA ASP A 61 4.17 5.30 -14.52
C ASP A 61 2.81 5.99 -14.42
N MET A 62 1.77 5.20 -14.13
CA MET A 62 0.41 5.71 -14.05
C MET A 62 0.26 6.86 -13.04
N THR A 63 0.90 6.77 -11.86
CA THR A 63 0.80 7.84 -10.85
C THR A 63 1.48 9.12 -11.33
N ARG A 64 2.64 9.00 -12.00
CA ARG A 64 3.34 10.14 -12.61
C ARG A 64 2.56 10.70 -13.80
N LEU A 65 1.93 9.85 -14.61
CA LEU A 65 1.10 10.26 -15.73
C LEU A 65 -0.13 11.05 -15.23
N ILE A 66 -0.79 10.61 -14.16
CA ILE A 66 -1.85 11.38 -13.50
C ILE A 66 -1.32 12.74 -13.06
N ALA A 67 -0.15 12.80 -12.40
CA ALA A 67 0.43 14.06 -11.96
C ALA A 67 0.75 15.00 -13.14
N VAL A 68 1.23 14.44 -14.26
CA VAL A 68 1.47 15.19 -15.50
C VAL A 68 0.18 15.78 -16.03
N VAL A 69 -0.88 14.97 -16.14
CA VAL A 69 -2.19 15.41 -16.65
C VAL A 69 -2.81 16.47 -15.73
N ILE A 70 -2.74 16.31 -14.41
CA ILE A 70 -3.24 17.30 -13.45
C ILE A 70 -2.47 18.63 -13.58
N LYS A 71 -1.15 18.58 -13.76
CA LYS A 71 -0.34 19.80 -13.92
C LYS A 71 -0.61 20.47 -15.27
N ALA A 72 -0.74 19.70 -16.36
CA ALA A 72 -1.13 20.20 -17.67
C ALA A 72 -2.51 20.88 -17.61
N ALA A 73 -3.50 20.28 -16.93
CA ALA A 73 -4.81 20.88 -16.71
C ALA A 73 -4.71 22.27 -16.05
N LYS A 74 -3.85 22.42 -15.03
CA LYS A 74 -3.61 23.71 -14.37
C LYS A 74 -2.94 24.74 -15.29
N ILE A 75 -1.98 24.31 -16.11
CA ILE A 75 -1.31 25.19 -17.08
C ILE A 75 -2.32 25.70 -18.11
N VAL A 76 -3.09 24.81 -18.72
CA VAL A 76 -4.13 25.19 -19.68
C VAL A 76 -5.17 26.10 -19.04
N GLN A 77 -5.57 25.82 -17.80
CA GLN A 77 -6.48 26.68 -17.03
C GLN A 77 -5.92 28.08 -16.80
N SER A 78 -4.63 28.21 -16.49
CA SER A 78 -4.00 29.52 -16.31
C SER A 78 -3.82 30.30 -17.61
N SER A 79 -3.70 29.60 -18.74
CA SER A 79 -3.53 30.21 -20.07
C SER A 79 -4.85 30.59 -20.74
N THR A 80 -5.98 30.06 -20.26
CA THR A 80 -7.31 30.43 -20.75
C THR A 80 -7.93 31.46 -19.80
N THR A 81 -8.29 32.64 -20.33
CA THR A 81 -8.96 33.71 -19.57
C THR A 81 -10.39 33.33 -19.13
N THR A 82 -10.86 32.15 -19.51
CA THR A 82 -12.20 31.65 -19.29
C THR A 82 -12.32 31.07 -17.88
N THR A 83 -13.27 31.58 -17.08
CA THR A 83 -13.60 31.10 -15.72
C THR A 83 -14.27 29.71 -15.68
N GLY A 84 -14.14 28.91 -16.74
CA GLY A 84 -14.78 27.62 -16.91
C GLY A 84 -13.89 26.42 -16.59
N LYS A 85 -14.51 25.23 -16.52
CA LYS A 85 -13.79 23.95 -16.45
C LYS A 85 -13.06 23.73 -17.78
N VAL A 86 -11.75 23.48 -17.70
CA VAL A 86 -10.91 23.17 -18.88
C VAL A 86 -11.43 21.90 -19.56
N GLN A 87 -11.55 21.93 -20.89
CA GLN A 87 -11.98 20.77 -21.64
C GLN A 87 -10.84 19.75 -21.75
N ASN A 88 -11.18 18.46 -21.68
CA ASN A 88 -10.19 17.39 -21.80
C ASN A 88 -9.46 17.40 -23.16
N ALA A 89 -10.14 17.89 -24.21
CA ALA A 89 -9.57 18.06 -25.54
C ALA A 89 -8.43 19.09 -25.55
N ASP A 90 -8.60 20.22 -24.86
CA ASP A 90 -7.59 21.27 -24.77
C ASP A 90 -6.33 20.79 -24.04
N ILE A 91 -6.52 20.00 -22.98
CA ILE A 91 -5.43 19.39 -22.21
C ILE A 91 -4.66 18.37 -23.09
N SER A 92 -5.38 17.53 -23.82
CA SER A 92 -4.77 16.54 -24.73
C SER A 92 -4.01 17.22 -25.86
N ALA A 93 -4.56 18.27 -26.46
CA ALA A 93 -3.90 19.08 -27.47
C ALA A 93 -2.63 19.76 -26.91
N TRP A 94 -2.69 20.31 -25.70
CA TRP A 94 -1.52 20.90 -25.03
C TRP A 94 -0.42 19.85 -24.80
N LEU A 95 -0.77 18.65 -24.31
CA LEU A 95 0.18 17.56 -24.10
C LEU A 95 0.84 17.11 -25.42
N GLN A 96 0.10 17.10 -26.52
CA GLN A 96 0.61 16.71 -27.83
C GLN A 96 1.55 17.78 -28.43
N GLN A 97 1.26 19.06 -28.21
CA GLN A 97 2.03 20.17 -28.76
C GLN A 97 3.30 20.48 -27.97
N ASN A 98 3.27 20.32 -26.63
CA ASN A 98 4.33 20.79 -25.75
C ASN A 98 5.27 19.70 -25.25
N ILE A 99 4.92 18.42 -25.36
CA ILE A 99 5.77 17.30 -24.93
C ILE A 99 6.13 16.44 -26.13
N LYS A 100 7.42 16.23 -26.36
CA LYS A 100 7.93 15.25 -27.34
C LYS A 100 7.85 13.84 -26.76
N TRP A 101 6.78 13.13 -27.10
CA TRP A 101 6.59 11.73 -26.77
C TRP A 101 7.48 10.84 -27.63
N THR A 102 8.13 9.86 -27.01
CA THR A 102 8.92 8.81 -27.69
C THR A 102 8.08 7.97 -28.65
N ASP A 103 6.84 7.69 -28.26
CA ASP A 103 5.81 7.08 -29.12
C ASP A 103 4.56 7.97 -29.07
N PRO A 104 4.08 8.50 -30.21
CA PRO A 104 2.86 9.30 -30.28
C PRO A 104 1.63 8.62 -29.64
N LYS A 105 1.58 7.28 -29.64
CA LYS A 105 0.48 6.51 -29.01
C LYS A 105 0.47 6.58 -27.48
N ARG A 106 1.57 7.02 -26.87
CA ARG A 106 1.68 7.22 -25.41
C ARG A 106 1.08 8.54 -24.95
N CYS A 107 0.92 9.51 -25.85
CA CYS A 107 0.21 10.75 -25.54
C CYS A 107 -1.25 10.45 -25.18
N PRO A 108 -1.75 10.86 -24.00
CA PRO A 108 -3.12 10.60 -23.60
C PRO A 108 -4.15 11.26 -24.53
N SER A 109 -5.10 10.48 -25.04
CA SER A 109 -6.28 11.01 -25.74
C SER A 109 -7.16 11.85 -24.81
N ALA A 110 -8.05 12.68 -25.36
CA ALA A 110 -9.01 13.44 -24.55
C ALA A 110 -9.85 12.57 -23.60
N ASN A 111 -10.24 11.36 -24.04
CA ASN A 111 -10.95 10.41 -23.18
C ASN A 111 -10.05 9.91 -22.04
N THR A 112 -8.81 9.54 -22.36
CA THR A 112 -7.81 9.08 -21.39
C THR A 112 -7.49 10.18 -20.37
N VAL A 113 -7.38 11.43 -20.80
CA VAL A 113 -7.20 12.59 -19.91
C VAL A 113 -8.33 12.67 -18.89
N GLY A 114 -9.59 12.57 -19.34
CA GLY A 114 -10.75 12.57 -18.45
C GLY A 114 -10.70 11.44 -17.41
N GLN A 115 -10.32 10.24 -17.84
CA GLN A 115 -10.15 9.09 -16.94
C GLN A 115 -9.04 9.32 -15.92
N LEU A 116 -7.88 9.85 -16.34
CA LEU A 116 -6.73 10.10 -15.46
C LEU A 116 -7.02 11.20 -14.44
N LEU A 117 -7.73 12.26 -14.84
CA LEU A 117 -8.21 13.29 -13.92
C LEU A 117 -9.17 12.70 -12.88
N GLY A 118 -10.15 11.91 -13.31
CA GLY A 118 -11.11 11.26 -12.41
C GLY A 118 -10.45 10.29 -11.42
N ILE A 119 -9.46 9.51 -11.87
CA ILE A 119 -8.65 8.66 -10.99
C ILE A 119 -7.86 9.54 -9.99
N GLY A 120 -7.25 10.62 -10.47
CA GLY A 120 -6.50 11.55 -9.63
C GLY A 120 -7.36 12.17 -8.53
N GLU A 121 -8.58 12.58 -8.85
CA GLU A 121 -9.58 13.09 -7.90
C GLU A 121 -9.95 12.02 -6.86
N SER A 122 -10.28 10.80 -7.31
CA SER A 122 -10.65 9.68 -6.44
C SER A 122 -9.51 9.29 -5.48
N LEU A 123 -8.28 9.21 -5.96
CA LEU A 123 -7.11 8.89 -5.13
C LEU A 123 -6.73 10.02 -4.17
N ASN A 124 -6.97 11.28 -4.54
CA ASN A 124 -6.75 12.40 -3.61
C ASN A 124 -7.79 12.44 -2.49
N ALA A 125 -9.04 12.00 -2.77
CA ALA A 125 -10.07 11.84 -1.75
C ALA A 125 -9.86 10.60 -0.86
N ALA A 126 -9.08 9.62 -1.32
CA ALA A 126 -8.81 8.35 -0.65
C ALA A 126 -7.31 8.20 -0.27
N PRO A 127 -6.82 8.89 0.78
CA PRO A 127 -5.40 8.94 1.12
C PRO A 127 -4.79 7.57 1.42
N ARG A 128 -5.54 6.63 2.03
CA ARG A 128 -5.01 5.28 2.28
C ARG A 128 -4.85 4.49 0.99
N ALA A 129 -5.78 4.61 0.04
CA ALA A 129 -5.65 3.99 -1.28
C ALA A 129 -4.36 4.48 -1.96
N LYS A 130 -4.13 5.80 -1.94
CA LYS A 130 -2.92 6.42 -2.48
C LYS A 130 -1.64 5.94 -1.78
N ALA A 131 -1.67 5.78 -0.45
CA ALA A 131 -0.53 5.25 0.30
C ALA A 131 -0.26 3.78 -0.05
N THR A 132 -1.29 2.95 -0.19
CA THR A 132 -1.17 1.55 -0.58
C THR A 132 -0.60 1.40 -1.98
N THR A 133 -1.08 2.15 -2.97
CA THR A 133 -0.54 2.06 -4.34
C THR A 133 0.96 2.39 -4.36
N GLN A 134 1.38 3.39 -3.59
CA GLN A 134 2.80 3.73 -3.43
C GLN A 134 3.61 2.64 -2.71
N ALA A 135 3.07 2.03 -1.66
CA ALA A 135 3.74 0.97 -0.91
C ALA A 135 3.90 -0.31 -1.75
N ILE A 136 2.87 -0.69 -2.50
CA ILE A 136 2.92 -1.84 -3.40
C ILE A 136 3.91 -1.62 -4.53
N ARG A 137 3.91 -0.41 -5.11
CA ARG A 137 4.94 -0.03 -6.07
C ARG A 137 6.35 -0.11 -5.47
N ALA A 138 6.55 0.37 -4.25
CA ALA A 138 7.86 0.29 -3.61
C ALA A 138 8.31 -1.15 -3.37
N SER A 139 7.37 -2.07 -3.20
CA SER A 139 7.64 -3.49 -2.93
C SER A 139 7.89 -4.31 -4.20
N PHE A 140 7.10 -4.06 -5.26
CA PHE A 140 7.12 -4.88 -6.49
C PHE A 140 7.65 -4.16 -7.73
N GLY A 141 7.89 -2.85 -7.66
CA GLY A 141 8.30 -2.05 -8.80
C GLY A 141 7.14 -1.77 -9.76
N ARG A 142 7.35 -2.09 -11.04
CA ARG A 142 6.43 -1.84 -12.16
C ARG A 142 5.52 -3.04 -12.43
N ASP A 143 4.58 -2.85 -13.36
CA ASP A 143 3.66 -3.90 -13.82
C ASP A 143 2.82 -4.53 -12.69
N THR A 144 2.61 -3.78 -11.62
CA THR A 144 1.62 -4.10 -10.59
C THR A 144 0.23 -3.81 -11.12
N LEU A 145 -0.80 -4.35 -10.45
CA LEU A 145 -2.19 -4.02 -10.79
C LEU A 145 -2.46 -2.51 -10.72
N PHE A 146 -1.72 -1.78 -9.86
CA PHE A 146 -1.83 -0.33 -9.69
C PHE A 146 -1.00 0.47 -10.69
N ASP A 147 -0.20 -0.17 -11.55
CA ASP A 147 0.55 0.53 -12.61
C ASP A 147 -0.30 0.71 -13.88
N GLN A 148 -1.42 0.01 -14.00
CA GLN A 148 -2.30 0.08 -15.17
C GLN A 148 -3.50 0.98 -14.89
N HIS A 149 -3.60 2.12 -15.58
CA HIS A 149 -4.69 3.08 -15.40
C HIS A 149 -6.07 2.44 -15.60
N SER A 150 -6.22 1.53 -16.55
CA SER A 150 -7.49 0.84 -16.81
C SER A 150 -7.96 -0.02 -15.64
N LYS A 151 -7.03 -0.63 -14.88
CA LYS A 151 -7.35 -1.40 -13.67
C LYS A 151 -7.72 -0.48 -12.51
N VAL A 152 -6.95 0.59 -12.29
CA VAL A 152 -7.25 1.58 -11.23
C VAL A 152 -8.56 2.32 -11.49
N LEU A 153 -8.87 2.59 -12.76
CA LEU A 153 -10.16 3.14 -13.16
C LEU A 153 -11.32 2.23 -12.75
N VAL A 154 -11.19 0.90 -12.92
CA VAL A 154 -12.20 -0.06 -12.46
C VAL A 154 -12.38 0.03 -10.94
N LEU A 155 -11.29 0.15 -10.17
CA LEU A 155 -11.39 0.29 -8.71
C LEU A 155 -12.16 1.56 -8.32
N CYS A 156 -11.85 2.68 -8.97
CA CYS A 156 -12.52 3.96 -8.73
C CYS A 156 -14.01 3.90 -9.13
N GLN A 157 -14.34 3.31 -10.27
CA GLN A 157 -15.73 3.20 -10.76
C GLN A 157 -16.60 2.24 -9.94
N ARG A 158 -16.00 1.22 -9.32
CA ARG A 158 -16.71 0.21 -8.53
C ARG A 158 -16.90 0.62 -7.07
N SER A 159 -16.14 1.59 -6.59
CA SER A 159 -16.22 2.11 -5.23
C SER A 159 -17.15 3.31 -5.19
N LEU A 160 -18.14 3.31 -4.30
CA LEU A 160 -19.13 4.39 -4.20
C LEU A 160 -18.62 5.58 -3.38
N CYS A 161 -17.62 5.37 -2.53
CA CYS A 161 -17.05 6.40 -1.68
C CYS A 161 -15.55 6.17 -1.45
N PRO A 162 -14.82 7.18 -0.93
CA PRO A 162 -13.39 7.04 -0.65
C PRO A 162 -13.05 5.87 0.26
N ALA A 163 -13.84 5.62 1.31
CA ALA A 163 -13.59 4.52 2.25
C ALA A 163 -13.68 3.13 1.58
N GLU A 164 -14.54 2.96 0.59
CA GLU A 164 -14.59 1.72 -0.21
C GLU A 164 -13.37 1.58 -1.10
N LEU A 165 -12.94 2.66 -1.76
CA LEU A 165 -11.74 2.65 -2.59
C LEU A 165 -10.50 2.33 -1.77
N GLU A 166 -10.38 2.89 -0.57
CA GLU A 166 -9.33 2.57 0.39
C GLU A 166 -9.32 1.09 0.73
N PHE A 167 -10.47 0.54 1.14
CA PHE A 167 -10.57 -0.87 1.51
C PHE A 167 -10.23 -1.80 0.34
N VAL A 168 -10.77 -1.55 -0.85
CA VAL A 168 -10.51 -2.35 -2.07
C VAL A 168 -9.03 -2.30 -2.43
N THR A 169 -8.42 -1.12 -2.42
CA THR A 169 -7.00 -0.94 -2.77
C THR A 169 -6.10 -1.64 -1.76
N GLU A 170 -6.38 -1.48 -0.46
CA GLU A 170 -5.68 -2.17 0.61
C GLU A 170 -5.81 -3.70 0.51
N PHE A 171 -7.01 -4.21 0.23
CA PHE A 171 -7.27 -5.63 0.07
C PHE A 171 -6.46 -6.23 -1.08
N LEU A 172 -6.48 -5.58 -2.25
CA LEU A 172 -5.73 -6.04 -3.41
C LEU A 172 -4.21 -5.94 -3.18
N GLY A 173 -3.75 -4.87 -2.53
CA GLY A 173 -2.35 -4.72 -2.14
C GLY A 173 -1.91 -5.82 -1.15
N MET A 174 -2.72 -6.10 -0.13
CA MET A 174 -2.49 -7.22 0.79
C MET A 174 -2.42 -8.56 0.03
N LYS A 175 -3.32 -8.83 -0.91
CA LYS A 175 -3.28 -10.06 -1.72
C LYS A 175 -1.95 -10.18 -2.48
N MET A 176 -1.48 -9.10 -3.11
CA MET A 176 -0.18 -9.09 -3.80
C MET A 176 0.97 -9.39 -2.84
N LEU A 177 1.02 -8.73 -1.68
CA LEU A 177 2.05 -8.98 -0.65
C LEU A 177 2.04 -10.41 -0.11
N ARG A 178 0.90 -11.09 -0.22
CA ARG A 178 0.72 -12.49 0.16
C ARG A 178 0.93 -13.47 -1.00
N GLY A 179 1.51 -13.02 -2.11
CA GLY A 179 1.91 -13.87 -3.24
C GLY A 179 0.79 -14.15 -4.25
N ALA A 180 -0.33 -13.42 -4.21
CA ALA A 180 -1.34 -13.54 -5.25
C ALA A 180 -0.84 -12.97 -6.58
N GLU A 181 -1.14 -13.66 -7.69
CA GLU A 181 -0.81 -13.22 -9.03
C GLU A 181 -1.51 -11.92 -9.43
N ASN A 182 -0.94 -11.26 -10.44
CA ASN A 182 -1.50 -10.04 -11.02
C ASN A 182 -2.91 -10.27 -11.59
N VAL A 183 -3.90 -9.66 -10.94
CA VAL A 183 -5.31 -9.79 -11.33
C VAL A 183 -5.57 -9.10 -12.67
N SER A 184 -6.32 -9.74 -13.57
CA SER A 184 -6.70 -9.18 -14.87
C SER A 184 -7.81 -8.14 -14.75
N ALA A 185 -7.93 -7.23 -15.74
CA ALA A 185 -9.00 -6.23 -15.73
C ALA A 185 -10.41 -6.85 -15.86
N SER A 186 -10.54 -8.01 -16.51
CA SER A 186 -11.80 -8.75 -16.58
C SER A 186 -12.18 -9.35 -15.23
N GLU A 187 -11.22 -9.91 -14.49
CA GLU A 187 -11.46 -10.43 -13.14
C GLU A 187 -11.85 -9.30 -12.17
N LEU A 188 -11.23 -8.11 -12.27
CA LEU A 188 -11.63 -6.96 -11.45
C LEU A 188 -13.07 -6.48 -11.76
N LYS A 189 -13.54 -6.63 -13.00
CA LYS A 189 -14.90 -6.25 -13.43
C LYS A 189 -15.96 -7.33 -13.15
N SER A 190 -15.54 -8.56 -12.92
CA SER A 190 -16.45 -9.69 -12.74
C SER A 190 -17.41 -9.47 -11.56
N LYS A 191 -18.66 -9.94 -11.70
CA LYS A 191 -19.68 -9.84 -10.63
C LYS A 191 -19.21 -10.51 -9.34
N ALA A 192 -18.51 -11.63 -9.45
CA ALA A 192 -17.88 -12.35 -8.34
C ALA A 192 -16.34 -12.18 -8.32
N GLY A 193 -15.84 -11.10 -8.93
CA GLY A 193 -14.44 -10.76 -8.98
C GLY A 193 -13.87 -10.26 -7.66
N ASP A 194 -12.56 -10.05 -7.63
CA ASP A 194 -11.84 -9.62 -6.42
C ASP A 194 -12.33 -8.28 -5.84
N VAL A 195 -12.77 -7.34 -6.69
CA VAL A 195 -13.33 -6.06 -6.24
C VAL A 195 -14.67 -6.28 -5.52
N SER A 196 -15.56 -7.08 -6.10
CA SER A 196 -16.84 -7.41 -5.48
C SER A 196 -16.67 -8.17 -4.18
N PHE A 197 -15.68 -9.09 -4.13
CA PHE A 197 -15.31 -9.78 -2.90
C PHE A 197 -14.81 -8.79 -1.84
N ALA A 198 -13.90 -7.87 -2.19
CA ALA A 198 -13.38 -6.87 -1.26
C ALA A 198 -14.50 -5.98 -0.69
N LEU A 199 -15.43 -5.52 -1.54
CA LEU A 199 -16.59 -4.73 -1.11
C LEU A 199 -17.55 -5.53 -0.23
N PHE A 200 -17.73 -6.83 -0.49
CA PHE A 200 -18.47 -7.71 0.40
C PHE A 200 -17.76 -7.85 1.75
N ALA A 201 -16.46 -8.13 1.75
CA ALA A 201 -15.65 -8.25 2.96
C ALA A 201 -15.70 -6.97 3.80
N LYS A 202 -15.63 -5.78 3.18
CA LYS A 202 -15.82 -4.50 3.88
C LYS A 202 -17.18 -4.45 4.59
N ARG A 203 -18.26 -4.68 3.86
CA ARG A 203 -19.62 -4.65 4.43
C ARG A 203 -19.82 -5.71 5.52
N TYR A 204 -19.17 -6.86 5.36
CA TYR A 204 -19.17 -7.92 6.37
C TYR A 204 -18.40 -7.52 7.64
N GLY A 205 -17.25 -6.86 7.49
CA GLY A 205 -16.51 -6.26 8.60
C GLY A 205 -17.33 -5.19 9.32
N ASP A 206 -17.94 -4.26 8.58
CA ASP A 206 -18.84 -3.23 9.14
C ASP A 206 -20.05 -3.85 9.87
N PHE A 207 -20.58 -4.96 9.35
CA PHE A 207 -21.64 -5.72 10.00
C PHE A 207 -21.18 -6.34 11.32
N LEU A 208 -20.01 -6.98 11.36
CA LEU A 208 -19.43 -7.52 12.60
C LEU A 208 -19.16 -6.42 13.63
N LEU A 209 -18.63 -5.27 13.21
CA LEU A 209 -18.43 -4.10 14.08
C LEU A 209 -19.74 -3.61 14.70
N THR A 210 -20.83 -3.64 13.94
CA THR A 210 -22.16 -3.26 14.44
C THR A 210 -22.63 -4.22 15.53
N GLN A 211 -22.40 -5.52 15.38
CA GLN A 211 -22.72 -6.52 16.42
C GLN A 211 -21.83 -6.39 17.67
N LEU A 212 -20.62 -5.84 17.52
CA LEU A 212 -19.61 -5.72 18.57
C LEU A 212 -19.55 -4.32 19.20
N LYS A 213 -20.54 -3.46 18.93
CA LYS A 213 -20.51 -2.03 19.29
C LYS A 213 -20.20 -1.78 20.77
N ALA A 214 -20.65 -2.66 21.67
CA ALA A 214 -20.43 -2.54 23.12
C ALA A 214 -18.96 -2.71 23.54
N TRP A 215 -18.15 -3.49 22.81
CA TRP A 215 -16.77 -3.80 23.19
C TRP A 215 -15.73 -3.09 22.32
N ILE A 216 -16.12 -2.66 21.12
CA ILE A 216 -15.16 -2.20 20.13
C ILE A 216 -14.50 -0.86 20.49
N SER A 217 -15.19 -0.01 21.27
CA SER A 217 -14.68 1.30 21.71
C SER A 217 -13.39 1.17 22.51
N ASP A 218 -13.24 0.10 23.28
CA ASP A 218 -12.09 -0.12 24.17
C ASP A 218 -10.95 -0.87 23.45
N HIS A 219 -11.18 -1.29 22.21
CA HIS A 219 -10.25 -2.09 21.42
C HIS A 219 -10.05 -1.50 20.01
N PRO A 220 -9.43 -0.31 19.88
CA PRO A 220 -9.25 0.37 18.60
C PRO A 220 -8.42 -0.42 17.57
N ARG A 221 -7.49 -1.30 18.03
CA ARG A 221 -6.76 -2.22 17.13
C ARG A 221 -7.69 -3.25 16.50
N GLY A 222 -8.64 -3.77 17.28
CA GLY A 222 -9.69 -4.66 16.79
C GLY A 222 -10.52 -3.97 15.72
N GLU A 223 -10.98 -2.75 15.97
CA GLU A 223 -11.74 -1.97 14.98
C GLU A 223 -10.96 -1.78 13.67
N LEU A 224 -9.68 -1.41 13.79
CA LEU A 224 -8.83 -1.12 12.65
C LEU A 224 -8.67 -2.32 11.72
N ILE A 225 -8.59 -3.54 12.26
CA ILE A 225 -8.50 -4.78 11.47
C ILE A 225 -9.72 -4.97 10.56
N PHE A 226 -10.92 -4.64 11.04
CA PHE A 226 -12.15 -4.75 10.24
C PHE A 226 -12.25 -3.66 9.16
N ARG A 227 -11.63 -2.49 9.38
CA ARG A 227 -11.71 -1.33 8.46
C ARG A 227 -10.52 -1.21 7.50
N SER A 228 -9.45 -1.98 7.71
CA SER A 228 -8.20 -1.85 6.97
C SER A 228 -7.53 -3.19 6.73
N PRO A 229 -7.68 -3.78 5.53
CA PRO A 229 -6.91 -4.96 5.13
C PRO A 229 -5.39 -4.75 5.23
N TRP A 230 -4.92 -3.49 5.11
CA TRP A 230 -3.52 -3.17 5.30
C TRP A 230 -3.09 -3.24 6.78
N ALA A 231 -3.93 -2.77 7.71
CA ALA A 231 -3.67 -2.96 9.13
C ALA A 231 -3.68 -4.45 9.49
N PHE A 232 -4.63 -5.20 8.95
CA PHE A 232 -4.63 -6.67 9.07
C PHE A 232 -3.31 -7.29 8.59
N HIS A 233 -2.79 -6.89 7.43
CA HIS A 233 -1.52 -7.39 6.93
C HIS A 233 -0.36 -7.15 7.91
N LYS A 234 -0.32 -5.98 8.54
CA LYS A 234 0.71 -5.62 9.53
C LYS A 234 0.57 -6.39 10.84
N GLU A 235 -0.67 -6.62 11.29
CA GLU A 235 -0.95 -7.35 12.53
C GLU A 235 -0.75 -8.87 12.35
N PHE A 236 -0.92 -9.39 11.13
CA PHE A 236 -0.82 -10.82 10.82
C PHE A 236 0.13 -11.07 9.62
N PRO A 237 1.44 -10.80 9.80
CA PRO A 237 2.46 -11.07 8.77
C PRO A 237 2.54 -12.57 8.47
N LEU A 238 2.95 -12.93 7.24
CA LEU A 238 3.10 -14.34 6.83
C LEU A 238 4.41 -14.97 7.31
N SER A 239 5.48 -14.18 7.43
CA SER A 239 6.85 -14.65 7.64
C SER A 239 7.36 -14.47 9.07
N GLU A 240 6.59 -13.81 9.94
CA GLU A 240 7.01 -13.41 11.27
C GLU A 240 5.98 -13.85 12.32
N VAL A 241 6.45 -14.06 13.54
CA VAL A 241 5.54 -14.32 14.67
C VAL A 241 4.81 -13.02 14.98
N ALA A 242 3.51 -12.99 14.71
CA ALA A 242 2.65 -11.85 15.03
C ALA A 242 2.65 -11.57 16.54
N ASP A 243 2.92 -10.34 16.95
CA ASP A 243 2.71 -9.90 18.33
C ASP A 243 1.21 -9.71 18.59
N LEU A 244 0.59 -10.77 19.10
CA LEU A 244 -0.82 -10.81 19.46
C LEU A 244 -1.04 -10.59 20.96
N SER A 245 -0.09 -9.97 21.67
CA SER A 245 -0.23 -9.64 23.10
C SER A 245 -1.50 -8.83 23.38
N TRP A 246 -1.88 -7.93 22.47
CA TRP A 246 -3.10 -7.13 22.58
C TRP A 246 -4.39 -7.95 22.56
N MET A 247 -4.38 -9.18 22.05
CA MET A 247 -5.54 -10.08 22.03
C MET A 247 -5.80 -10.73 23.40
N SER A 248 -4.83 -10.71 24.33
CA SER A 248 -4.94 -11.43 25.61
C SER A 248 -6.00 -10.87 26.56
N GLY A 249 -6.40 -9.60 26.39
CA GLY A 249 -7.46 -8.94 27.17
C GLY A 249 -8.73 -8.67 26.38
N VAL A 250 -8.85 -9.22 25.17
CA VAL A 250 -9.98 -8.95 24.28
C VAL A 250 -11.16 -9.87 24.63
N PRO A 251 -12.39 -9.36 24.77
CA PRO A 251 -13.58 -10.17 24.99
C PRO A 251 -13.70 -11.30 23.96
N ARG A 252 -14.14 -12.47 24.43
CA ARG A 252 -14.22 -13.67 23.58
C ARG A 252 -15.00 -13.44 22.28
N PRO A 253 -16.15 -12.73 22.25
CA PRO A 253 -16.85 -12.43 21.00
C PRO A 253 -15.98 -11.67 20.00
N LEU A 254 -15.27 -10.62 20.46
CA LEU A 254 -14.37 -9.84 19.59
C LEU A 254 -13.20 -10.69 19.09
N SER A 255 -12.61 -11.53 19.95
CA SER A 255 -11.55 -12.47 19.54
C SER A 255 -12.02 -13.44 18.44
N LEU A 256 -13.23 -14.01 18.60
CA LEU A 256 -13.84 -14.89 17.60
C LEU A 256 -14.09 -14.14 16.28
N ALA A 257 -14.63 -12.93 16.33
CA ALA A 257 -14.89 -12.13 15.15
C ALA A 257 -13.60 -11.75 14.40
N VAL A 258 -12.54 -11.36 15.11
CA VAL A 258 -11.23 -11.08 14.51
C VAL A 258 -10.66 -12.34 13.85
N ALA A 259 -10.72 -13.48 14.52
CA ALA A 259 -10.25 -14.76 13.97
C ALA A 259 -11.05 -15.17 12.71
N HIS A 260 -12.36 -14.99 12.72
CA HIS A 260 -13.22 -15.29 11.57
C HIS A 260 -12.98 -14.32 10.40
N PHE A 261 -12.92 -13.02 10.66
CA PHE A 261 -12.68 -12.03 9.63
C PHE A 261 -11.29 -12.17 8.99
N ARG A 262 -10.30 -12.58 9.78
CA ARG A 262 -8.99 -13.01 9.28
C ARG A 262 -9.12 -14.13 8.24
N GLN A 263 -9.95 -15.14 8.48
CA GLN A 263 -10.16 -16.23 7.52
C GLN A 263 -10.86 -15.74 6.24
N VAL A 264 -11.78 -14.77 6.35
CA VAL A 264 -12.39 -14.09 5.19
C VAL A 264 -11.31 -13.39 4.36
N LEU A 265 -10.48 -12.54 4.97
CA LEU A 265 -9.42 -11.81 4.26
C LEU A 265 -8.32 -12.73 3.70
N ALA A 266 -8.04 -13.85 4.36
CA ALA A 266 -7.12 -14.87 3.87
C ALA A 266 -7.67 -15.67 2.68
N GLY A 267 -8.96 -15.55 2.37
CA GLY A 267 -9.61 -16.23 1.25
C GLY A 267 -10.08 -17.65 1.55
N ASN A 268 -10.16 -18.05 2.82
CA ASN A 268 -10.61 -19.39 3.22
C ASN A 268 -12.07 -19.65 2.80
N PHE A 269 -12.86 -18.59 2.61
CA PHE A 269 -14.26 -18.63 2.18
C PHE A 269 -14.47 -18.10 0.75
N ASN A 270 -13.40 -18.05 -0.07
CA ASN A 270 -13.46 -17.49 -1.42
C ASN A 270 -14.53 -18.17 -2.28
N GLN A 271 -14.63 -19.50 -2.24
CA GLN A 271 -15.58 -20.24 -3.08
C GLN A 271 -17.02 -19.95 -2.69
N GLU A 272 -17.34 -19.96 -1.39
CA GLU A 272 -18.68 -19.73 -0.86
C GLU A 272 -19.13 -18.29 -1.12
N ILE A 273 -18.25 -17.32 -0.83
CA ILE A 273 -18.56 -15.91 -1.04
C ILE A 273 -18.65 -15.59 -2.54
N LYS A 274 -17.74 -16.11 -3.38
CA LYS A 274 -17.86 -15.93 -4.83
C LYS A 274 -19.13 -16.58 -5.38
N GLY A 275 -19.54 -17.74 -4.87
CA GLY A 275 -20.82 -18.37 -5.20
C GLY A 275 -22.02 -17.47 -4.86
N LEU A 276 -22.04 -16.90 -3.65
CA LEU A 276 -23.05 -15.95 -3.21
C LEU A 276 -23.06 -14.68 -4.10
N LEU A 277 -21.90 -14.18 -4.51
CA LEU A 277 -21.79 -12.99 -5.36
C LEU A 277 -22.14 -13.26 -6.82
N ALA A 278 -21.92 -14.48 -7.31
CA ALA A 278 -22.25 -14.89 -8.67
C ALA A 278 -23.77 -15.00 -8.87
N SER A 279 -24.48 -15.51 -7.85
CA SER A 279 -25.93 -15.68 -7.85
C SER A 279 -26.54 -15.00 -6.62
N PRO A 280 -26.57 -13.65 -6.58
CA PRO A 280 -27.01 -12.91 -5.41
C PRO A 280 -28.51 -13.10 -5.17
N PRO A 281 -28.95 -13.13 -3.90
CA PRO A 281 -30.36 -13.07 -3.53
C PRO A 281 -31.06 -11.82 -4.06
N ALA A 282 -32.39 -11.80 -4.05
CA ALA A 282 -33.17 -10.61 -4.38
C ALA A 282 -32.77 -9.45 -3.45
N GLY A 283 -32.39 -8.30 -4.02
CA GLY A 283 -31.84 -7.16 -3.28
C GLY A 283 -30.31 -7.16 -3.11
N GLY A 284 -29.61 -8.19 -3.61
CA GLY A 284 -28.15 -8.28 -3.61
C GLY A 284 -27.57 -9.05 -2.43
N ALA A 285 -26.30 -9.46 -2.55
CA ALA A 285 -25.58 -10.15 -1.49
C ALA A 285 -25.24 -9.19 -0.33
N SER A 286 -26.06 -9.21 0.71
CA SER A 286 -25.79 -8.55 2.01
C SER A 286 -25.01 -9.48 2.97
N PRO A 287 -24.32 -8.91 3.98
CA PRO A 287 -23.65 -9.68 5.05
C PRO A 287 -24.53 -10.72 5.77
N ILE A 288 -25.84 -10.49 5.86
CA ILE A 288 -26.78 -11.40 6.54
C ILE A 288 -26.84 -12.74 5.81
N HIS A 289 -26.75 -12.74 4.48
CA HIS A 289 -26.73 -13.98 3.68
C HIS A 289 -25.47 -14.82 3.91
N ALA A 290 -24.40 -14.25 4.49
CA ALA A 290 -23.23 -15.03 4.87
C ALA A 290 -23.56 -16.06 5.97
N LYS A 291 -24.55 -15.77 6.83
CA LYS A 291 -24.96 -16.66 7.92
C LYS A 291 -25.46 -18.02 7.45
N SER A 292 -26.05 -18.06 6.24
CA SER A 292 -26.56 -19.30 5.65
C SER A 292 -25.49 -20.13 4.93
N LEU A 293 -24.25 -19.64 4.80
CA LEU A 293 -23.18 -20.39 4.17
C LEU A 293 -22.66 -21.46 5.13
N ASN A 294 -22.64 -22.73 4.69
CA ASN A 294 -22.30 -23.88 5.55
C ASN A 294 -21.00 -23.70 6.34
N LYS A 295 -19.93 -23.21 5.70
CA LYS A 295 -18.63 -22.98 6.37
C LYS A 295 -18.60 -21.80 7.35
N ILE A 296 -19.61 -20.93 7.30
CA ILE A 296 -19.70 -19.71 8.11
C ILE A 296 -20.76 -19.86 9.22
N LYS A 297 -21.73 -20.76 9.05
CA LYS A 297 -22.82 -21.00 10.01
C LYS A 297 -22.34 -21.38 11.41
N ASP A 298 -21.33 -22.24 11.49
CA ASP A 298 -20.79 -22.69 12.79
C ASP A 298 -20.18 -21.54 13.58
N PHE A 299 -19.47 -20.63 12.88
CA PHE A 299 -18.97 -19.39 13.49
C PHE A 299 -20.10 -18.55 14.07
N TRP A 300 -21.18 -18.31 13.33
CA TRP A 300 -22.29 -17.48 13.82
C TRP A 300 -22.97 -18.10 15.04
N THR A 301 -23.13 -19.42 15.03
CA THR A 301 -23.73 -20.14 16.16
C THR A 301 -22.90 -19.97 17.44
N GLU A 302 -21.57 -20.15 17.37
CA GLU A 302 -20.68 -19.91 18.51
C GLU A 302 -20.65 -18.41 18.90
N PHE A 303 -20.56 -17.54 17.91
CA PHE A 303 -20.45 -16.09 18.09
C PHE A 303 -21.67 -15.53 18.81
N GLU A 304 -22.88 -15.86 18.39
CA GLU A 304 -24.14 -15.39 18.98
C GLU A 304 -24.30 -15.90 20.42
N LEU A 305 -23.99 -17.18 20.67
CA LEU A 305 -24.01 -17.75 22.01
C LEU A 305 -23.06 -17.01 22.98
N LYS A 306 -21.86 -16.62 22.51
CA LYS A 306 -20.91 -15.85 23.32
C LYS A 306 -21.31 -14.38 23.46
N LEU A 307 -21.97 -13.82 22.46
CA LEU A 307 -22.52 -12.46 22.49
C LEU A 307 -23.57 -12.34 23.61
N GLU A 308 -24.54 -13.26 23.63
CA GLU A 308 -25.64 -13.31 24.61
C GLU A 308 -25.15 -13.62 26.03
N GLY A 309 -24.19 -14.55 26.16
CA GLY A 309 -23.62 -14.88 27.47
C GLY A 309 -22.87 -13.71 28.11
N SER A 310 -22.25 -12.84 27.31
CA SER A 310 -21.48 -11.69 27.80
C SER A 310 -22.39 -10.54 28.24
N THR A 311 -23.44 -10.25 27.47
CA THR A 311 -24.42 -9.20 27.84
C THR A 311 -25.24 -9.59 29.07
N ALA A 312 -25.55 -10.88 29.26
CA ALA A 312 -26.22 -11.38 30.45
C ALA A 312 -25.34 -11.30 31.72
N SER A 313 -24.01 -11.45 31.58
CA SER A 313 -23.06 -11.33 32.69
C SER A 313 -22.85 -9.88 33.13
N GLU A 314 -22.75 -8.94 32.19
CA GLU A 314 -22.66 -7.50 32.50
C GLU A 314 -23.94 -7.00 33.18
N SER A 315 -25.11 -7.51 32.76
CA SER A 315 -26.40 -7.20 33.40
C SER A 315 -26.49 -7.71 34.84
N LYS A 316 -25.83 -8.83 35.17
CA LYS A 316 -25.76 -9.38 36.53
C LYS A 316 -24.74 -8.67 37.41
N ALA A 317 -23.58 -8.31 36.88
CA ALA A 317 -22.57 -7.55 37.63
C ALA A 317 -23.09 -6.18 38.06
N VAL A 318 -23.83 -5.48 37.18
CA VAL A 318 -24.49 -4.19 37.53
C VAL A 318 -25.61 -4.38 38.56
N ALA A 319 -26.32 -5.51 38.53
CA ALA A 319 -27.34 -5.82 39.53
C ALA A 319 -26.76 -6.23 40.90
N GLU A 320 -25.55 -6.80 40.94
CA GLU A 320 -24.84 -7.14 42.17
C GLU A 320 -24.14 -5.93 42.80
N ASP A 321 -23.59 -5.00 41.99
CA ASP A 321 -23.03 -3.73 42.50
C ASP A 321 -24.10 -2.74 43.01
N MET A 322 -25.39 -2.94 42.67
CA MET A 322 -26.51 -2.21 43.27
C MET A 322 -27.02 -2.82 44.59
N LYS A 323 -26.46 -3.94 45.06
CA LYS A 323 -26.70 -4.40 46.43
C LYS A 323 -25.74 -3.69 47.37
N VAL A 324 -26.26 -2.67 48.06
CA VAL A 324 -25.61 -2.02 49.21
C VAL A 324 -25.12 -3.12 50.18
N PRO A 325 -23.84 -3.12 50.58
CA PRO A 325 -23.37 -4.09 51.54
C PRO A 325 -23.90 -3.72 52.92
N GLU A 326 -24.76 -4.58 53.47
CA GLU A 326 -25.08 -4.58 54.89
C GLU A 326 -23.82 -5.05 55.62
N SER A 327 -23.13 -4.09 56.23
CA SER A 327 -21.92 -4.30 57.00
C SER A 327 -22.17 -5.27 58.14
N THR A 328 -21.44 -6.38 58.17
CA THR A 328 -21.09 -7.03 59.42
C THR A 328 -19.62 -7.38 59.40
N GLU A 329 -18.87 -6.64 60.23
CA GLU A 329 -17.49 -6.92 60.59
C GLU A 329 -17.35 -8.37 61.06
N LYS A 330 -16.30 -9.04 60.60
CA LYS A 330 -15.49 -9.90 61.47
C LYS A 330 -14.07 -10.00 60.91
N ILE A 331 -13.16 -9.43 61.69
CA ILE A 331 -11.72 -9.57 61.60
C ILE A 331 -11.35 -11.02 61.91
N THR A 332 -10.55 -11.64 61.05
CA THR A 332 -9.54 -12.64 61.46
C THR A 332 -8.37 -12.59 60.49
N GLU A 333 -7.20 -12.29 61.04
CA GLU A 333 -5.87 -12.59 60.51
C GLU A 333 -5.72 -14.11 60.33
N ASP A 334 -5.10 -14.58 59.24
CA ASP A 334 -3.82 -15.31 59.34
C ASP A 334 -3.22 -15.67 57.96
N ASP A 335 -1.91 -15.87 58.01
CA ASP A 335 -0.89 -16.17 57.01
C ASP A 335 -1.21 -17.22 55.93
N SER A 336 -0.68 -17.00 54.71
CA SER A 336 0.45 -17.83 54.21
C SER A 336 0.87 -17.52 52.76
N LEU A 337 2.11 -17.04 52.66
CA LEU A 337 2.95 -16.94 51.47
C LEU A 337 3.52 -18.33 51.12
N GLY A 338 3.35 -18.80 49.88
CA GLY A 338 3.89 -20.10 49.46
C GLY A 338 4.02 -20.31 47.95
N LYS A 339 5.16 -19.85 47.40
CA LYS A 339 5.96 -20.35 46.26
C LYS A 339 5.29 -21.24 45.19
N LEU A 340 5.51 -20.91 43.91
CA LEU A 340 6.25 -21.78 42.97
C LEU A 340 6.65 -21.05 41.67
N LYS A 341 7.96 -20.79 41.54
CA LYS A 341 8.70 -20.55 40.30
C LYS A 341 9.50 -21.82 40.01
N SER A 342 9.22 -22.49 38.90
CA SER A 342 10.11 -23.31 38.04
C SER A 342 9.16 -23.92 36.99
N ASP A 343 9.40 -24.00 35.68
CA ASP A 343 10.59 -24.42 34.97
C ASP A 343 10.68 -23.75 33.60
N ARG A 344 11.88 -23.28 33.28
CA ARG A 344 12.29 -22.91 31.92
C ARG A 344 13.60 -23.66 31.66
N GLN A 345 13.69 -24.23 30.46
CA GLN A 345 14.85 -24.86 29.81
C GLN A 345 15.03 -26.37 30.02
N ASN A 346 14.73 -27.15 28.97
CA ASN A 346 15.78 -27.68 28.09
C ASN A 346 15.23 -28.48 26.90
N SER A 347 16.00 -28.43 25.79
CA SER A 347 15.96 -29.31 24.61
C SER A 347 14.77 -29.08 23.66
N VAL A 348 14.95 -28.80 22.35
CA VAL A 348 15.67 -29.64 21.39
C VAL A 348 16.41 -28.78 20.35
N ARG A 349 17.72 -29.01 20.26
CA ARG A 349 18.57 -28.74 19.09
C ARG A 349 18.48 -29.96 18.15
N ASP A 350 18.71 -29.68 16.86
CA ASP A 350 19.06 -30.62 15.78
C ASP A 350 17.91 -31.26 14.99
N ALA A 351 17.56 -30.62 13.86
CA ALA A 351 17.43 -31.28 12.54
C ALA A 351 17.06 -30.24 11.44
N PHE A 352 18.03 -29.84 10.62
CA PHE A 352 17.77 -29.23 9.30
C PHE A 352 18.87 -29.67 8.32
N PRO A 353 18.49 -30.16 7.13
CA PRO A 353 19.27 -29.86 5.95
C PRO A 353 18.44 -29.23 4.82
N ALA A 354 19.04 -28.16 4.29
CA ALA A 354 19.13 -27.77 2.87
C ALA A 354 17.85 -27.45 2.06
N ALA A 355 17.47 -26.16 2.07
CA ALA A 355 16.70 -25.50 1.00
C ALA A 355 17.58 -24.52 0.16
N GLY A 356 18.88 -24.81 0.04
CA GLY A 356 19.87 -23.92 -0.59
C GLY A 356 20.12 -24.13 -2.09
N GLY A 357 19.62 -25.23 -2.68
CA GLY A 357 19.98 -25.62 -4.05
C GLY A 357 19.29 -24.81 -5.16
N VAL A 358 18.00 -24.52 -5.00
CA VAL A 358 17.17 -23.98 -6.10
C VAL A 358 17.43 -22.48 -6.35
N ALA A 359 17.80 -21.73 -5.31
CA ALA A 359 18.11 -20.29 -5.42
C ALA A 359 19.46 -20.02 -6.11
N GLN A 360 20.43 -20.95 -6.02
CA GLN A 360 21.74 -20.78 -6.65
C GLN A 360 21.72 -21.05 -8.16
N GLU A 361 20.81 -21.90 -8.64
CA GLU A 361 20.75 -22.29 -10.06
C GLU A 361 20.04 -21.23 -10.92
N ILE A 362 19.06 -20.52 -10.36
CA ILE A 362 18.39 -19.37 -11.00
C ILE A 362 19.33 -18.16 -11.11
N CYS A 363 20.23 -17.96 -10.12
CA CYS A 363 21.24 -16.90 -10.18
C CYS A 363 22.36 -17.17 -11.18
N LYS A 364 22.75 -18.44 -11.39
CA LYS A 364 23.79 -18.79 -12.37
C LYS A 364 23.32 -18.55 -13.81
N ASN A 365 22.10 -18.96 -14.15
CA ASN A 365 21.60 -18.86 -15.53
C ASN A 365 21.24 -17.43 -15.98
N SER A 366 20.94 -16.52 -15.04
CA SER A 366 20.68 -15.10 -15.33
C SER A 366 21.95 -14.24 -15.42
N SER A 367 23.07 -14.73 -14.87
CA SER A 367 24.35 -14.01 -14.85
C SER A 367 25.18 -14.14 -16.13
N GLN A 368 25.01 -15.24 -16.88
CA GLN A 368 25.80 -15.50 -18.09
C GLN A 368 25.37 -14.67 -19.31
N SER A 369 24.17 -14.10 -19.31
CA SER A 369 23.66 -13.32 -20.45
C SER A 369 24.06 -11.84 -20.43
N PHE A 370 24.71 -11.35 -19.37
CA PHE A 370 24.95 -9.91 -19.14
C PHE A 370 26.41 -9.50 -18.95
N ALA A 371 27.37 -10.42 -19.09
CA ALA A 371 28.79 -10.15 -18.87
C ALA A 371 29.45 -9.21 -19.90
N ALA A 372 28.74 -8.77 -20.94
CA ALA A 372 29.36 -8.04 -22.05
C ALA A 372 29.29 -6.50 -21.96
N VAL A 373 28.53 -5.88 -21.03
CA VAL A 373 28.33 -4.41 -21.07
C VAL A 373 28.46 -3.67 -19.74
N TYR A 374 28.52 -4.33 -18.57
CA TYR A 374 28.61 -3.59 -17.30
C TYR A 374 29.51 -4.26 -16.26
N ASP A 375 30.29 -3.44 -15.55
CA ASP A 375 31.15 -3.84 -14.42
C ASP A 375 30.30 -4.53 -13.32
N PRO A 376 30.61 -5.79 -12.96
CA PRO A 376 29.91 -6.56 -11.94
C PRO A 376 29.81 -5.87 -10.57
N LYS A 377 30.77 -4.99 -10.22
CA LYS A 377 30.74 -4.24 -8.96
C LYS A 377 29.65 -3.16 -8.95
N CYS A 378 29.38 -2.53 -10.08
CA CYS A 378 28.33 -1.51 -10.22
C CYS A 378 26.92 -2.12 -10.14
N ALA A 379 26.75 -3.33 -10.66
CA ALA A 379 25.47 -4.07 -10.57
C ALA A 379 25.14 -4.51 -9.13
N ALA A 380 26.16 -4.92 -8.35
CA ALA A 380 25.99 -5.28 -6.95
C ALA A 380 25.59 -4.06 -6.09
N ILE A 381 26.23 -2.91 -6.32
CA ILE A 381 25.93 -1.66 -5.63
C ILE A 381 24.51 -1.16 -5.96
N ALA A 382 24.09 -1.20 -7.22
CA ALA A 382 22.74 -0.80 -7.63
C ALA A 382 21.63 -1.64 -6.94
N LYS A 383 21.86 -2.94 -6.78
CA LYS A 383 20.95 -3.84 -6.04
C LYS A 383 20.85 -3.50 -4.54
N THR A 384 21.95 -3.12 -3.91
CA THR A 384 21.96 -2.75 -2.47
C THR A 384 21.19 -1.46 -2.20
N TYR A 385 21.23 -0.48 -3.12
CA TYR A 385 20.61 0.83 -2.91
C TYR A 385 19.15 0.95 -3.38
N ALA A 386 18.69 0.06 -4.26
CA ALA A 386 17.28 0.01 -4.68
C ALA A 386 16.33 -0.32 -3.51
N HIS A 387 16.79 -1.04 -2.48
CA HIS A 387 16.01 -1.40 -1.30
C HIS A 387 15.83 -0.29 -0.26
N GLN A 388 16.50 0.86 -0.38
CA GLN A 388 16.59 1.84 0.74
C GLN A 388 16.01 3.24 0.51
N SER A 389 15.52 3.62 -0.68
CA SER A 389 15.17 5.04 -0.92
C SER A 389 13.67 5.36 -0.95
N LYS A 390 13.22 6.11 0.07
CA LYS A 390 12.08 7.04 -0.02
C LYS A 390 12.56 8.31 -0.75
N PHE A 391 11.87 8.68 -1.83
CA PHE A 391 11.99 9.92 -2.61
C PHE A 391 13.36 10.27 -3.23
N GLN A 392 13.39 10.41 -4.56
CA GLN A 392 14.34 11.31 -5.23
C GLN A 392 13.68 12.12 -6.35
N ARG A 393 13.55 13.41 -6.09
CA ARG A 393 13.46 14.47 -7.11
C ARG A 393 14.87 14.71 -7.65
N LEU A 394 14.98 15.04 -8.94
CA LEU A 394 16.13 15.80 -9.42
C LEU A 394 16.15 17.15 -8.67
N PRO A 395 17.29 17.60 -8.09
CA PRO A 395 17.37 18.95 -7.55
C PRO A 395 17.34 19.92 -8.73
N VAL A 396 16.29 20.74 -8.78
CA VAL A 396 16.15 21.87 -9.71
C VAL A 396 16.61 23.10 -8.96
N LEU A 397 17.69 23.72 -9.41
CA LEU A 397 18.20 24.97 -8.85
C LEU A 397 17.31 26.12 -9.36
N GLN A 398 16.83 26.99 -8.47
CA GLN A 398 16.28 28.29 -8.88
C GLN A 398 17.42 29.19 -9.41
N GLU A 399 17.11 30.32 -10.04
CA GLU A 399 18.16 31.20 -10.60
C GLU A 399 19.17 31.67 -9.54
N GLY A 400 18.69 31.93 -8.31
CA GLY A 400 19.54 32.21 -7.16
C GLY A 400 20.44 31.03 -6.77
N ASP A 401 19.87 29.84 -6.64
CA ASP A 401 20.61 28.61 -6.34
C ASP A 401 21.59 28.23 -7.47
N PHE A 402 21.26 28.56 -8.71
CA PHE A 402 22.12 28.34 -9.87
C PHE A 402 23.31 29.30 -9.84
N LYS A 403 23.13 30.55 -9.41
CA LYS A 403 24.23 31.51 -9.20
C LYS A 403 25.14 31.08 -8.04
N GLU A 404 24.58 30.61 -6.93
CA GLU A 404 25.37 30.07 -5.80
C GLU A 404 26.10 28.77 -6.18
N PHE A 405 25.43 27.88 -6.92
CA PHE A 405 26.06 26.67 -7.45
C PHE A 405 27.16 27.01 -8.45
N THR A 406 26.94 27.96 -9.36
CA THR A 406 27.95 28.40 -10.33
C THR A 406 29.15 29.04 -9.63
N LYS A 407 28.91 29.84 -8.57
CA LYS A 407 29.95 30.39 -7.70
C LYS A 407 30.75 29.28 -7.02
N ALA A 408 30.07 28.33 -6.36
CA ALA A 408 30.72 27.19 -5.72
C ALA A 408 31.48 26.30 -6.71
N MET A 409 31.01 26.16 -7.95
CA MET A 409 31.69 25.42 -9.01
C MET A 409 32.88 26.19 -9.59
N ASN A 410 32.83 27.53 -9.62
CA ASN A 410 33.96 28.38 -9.99
C ASN A 410 35.04 28.41 -8.90
N ASP A 411 34.65 28.40 -7.62
CA ASP A 411 35.56 28.29 -6.48
C ASP A 411 36.26 26.91 -6.40
N LEU A 412 35.75 25.92 -7.15
CA LEU A 412 36.32 24.57 -7.30
C LEU A 412 37.20 24.43 -8.56
N ARG A 413 37.32 25.46 -9.40
CA ARG A 413 38.30 25.50 -10.49
C ARG A 413 39.64 26.02 -9.94
N PRO A 414 40.78 25.42 -10.33
CA PRO A 414 42.10 25.86 -9.89
C PRO A 414 42.46 27.26 -10.37
#